data_AF-A0A2G8Y3J5-F1
#
_entry.id   AF-A0A2G8Y3J5-F1
#
_cell.length_a   1.000
_cell.length_b   1.000
_cell.length_c   1.000
_cell.angle_alpha   90.00
_cell.angle_beta   90.00
_cell.angle_gamma   90.00
#
_symmetry.space_group_name_H-M   'P 1'
#
loop_
_entity.id
_entity.type
_entity.pdbx_description
1 polymer ?
#
loop_
_entity_poly.entity_id
_entity_poly.type
_entity_poly.pdbx_seq_one_letter_code
_entity_poly.pdbx_strand_id
1 'polypeptide(L)'
;MADILQENFQDLVHSPGGGRSGTTGDSNGQSKASSSWDVSKKWYFKLFDEEEAAFFQSSVKCLALQWVLNIICNVGNFALALVITIHPECLHGHFSWTTVHTSINLVVLCVSMLLGIVGIRQGSTAKLFQSCAGHLLLSTYELLLFIRDLCIICFSMEQDRLYVYFRGGTFQRSLFTGVCSTAGVSCFISLLNAYKLRKLMNVLHKALPAGDASAQA
;
A
#
# COMPACT_ATOMS: atom_id res chain seq x y z
N MET A 1 -35.81 -29.05 -54.32
CA MET A 1 -34.44 -28.60 -53.99
C MET A 1 -34.07 -29.39 -52.75
N ALA A 2 -33.05 -30.23 -52.88
CA ALA A 2 -32.61 -31.32 -51.99
C ALA A 2 -32.57 -30.92 -50.50
N ASP A 3 -32.98 -31.78 -49.55
CA ASP A 3 -32.26 -32.98 -49.08
C ASP A 3 -30.79 -32.70 -48.73
N ILE A 4 -30.47 -32.86 -47.43
CA ILE A 4 -29.36 -33.65 -46.87
C ILE A 4 -29.15 -33.28 -45.38
N LEU A 5 -29.38 -34.28 -44.52
CA LEU A 5 -28.92 -34.49 -43.12
C LEU A 5 -29.53 -33.56 -42.04
N GLN A 6 -30.43 -33.98 -41.14
CA GLN A 6 -30.69 -35.29 -40.55
C GLN A 6 -29.41 -36.07 -40.19
N GLU A 7 -28.79 -35.71 -39.08
CA GLU A 7 -28.30 -36.72 -38.14
C GLU A 7 -28.19 -36.11 -36.73
N ASN A 8 -29.02 -36.68 -35.84
CA ASN A 8 -28.82 -36.80 -34.38
C ASN A 8 -28.71 -35.49 -33.59
N PHE A 9 -29.81 -34.87 -33.11
CA PHE A 9 -30.96 -35.45 -32.43
C PHE A 9 -30.57 -36.35 -31.24
N GLN A 10 -31.10 -36.00 -30.06
CA GLN A 10 -31.45 -36.92 -28.99
C GLN A 10 -30.35 -37.91 -28.56
N ASP A 11 -29.68 -37.61 -27.44
CA ASP A 11 -29.86 -38.53 -26.32
C ASP A 11 -29.57 -37.85 -24.98
N LEU A 12 -30.64 -37.20 -24.51
CA LEU A 12 -30.93 -37.05 -23.11
C LEU A 12 -31.37 -38.45 -22.60
N VAL A 13 -30.68 -38.97 -21.58
CA VAL A 13 -31.26 -39.76 -20.46
C VAL A 13 -31.61 -41.26 -20.69
N HIS A 14 -30.93 -42.09 -19.88
CA HIS A 14 -31.17 -43.51 -19.51
C HIS A 14 -30.69 -44.58 -20.52
N SER A 15 -29.94 -45.64 -20.17
CA SER A 15 -29.99 -46.48 -18.96
C SER A 15 -28.74 -47.42 -18.87
N PRO A 16 -28.62 -48.42 -17.97
CA PRO A 16 -27.44 -48.63 -17.12
C PRO A 16 -26.61 -49.90 -17.43
N GLY A 17 -25.39 -49.94 -16.89
CA GLY A 17 -24.49 -51.10 -16.85
C GLY A 17 -23.06 -50.60 -16.80
N GLY A 18 -22.32 -50.64 -15.69
CA GLY A 18 -22.00 -51.84 -14.93
C GLY A 18 -20.60 -52.30 -15.33
N GLY A 19 -19.55 -51.87 -14.62
CA GLY A 19 -18.21 -52.45 -14.79
C GLY A 19 -17.00 -51.50 -14.66
N ARG A 20 -16.62 -51.20 -13.41
CA ARG A 20 -15.25 -51.32 -12.85
C ARG A 20 -14.02 -50.81 -13.64
N SER A 21 -13.29 -49.90 -12.96
CA SER A 21 -11.82 -49.84 -12.78
C SER A 21 -11.01 -48.85 -13.65
N GLY A 22 -10.33 -47.91 -12.99
CA GLY A 22 -9.04 -47.39 -13.47
C GLY A 22 -8.70 -45.90 -13.26
N THR A 23 -8.39 -45.53 -12.01
CA THR A 23 -7.31 -44.60 -11.60
C THR A 23 -7.28 -43.09 -11.98
N THR A 24 -6.87 -42.33 -10.94
CA THR A 24 -6.20 -41.00 -10.90
C THR A 24 -7.01 -39.75 -11.23
N GLY A 25 -7.28 -38.96 -10.18
CA GLY A 25 -7.78 -37.59 -10.28
C GLY A 25 -7.41 -36.80 -9.04
N ASP A 26 -6.33 -36.03 -9.15
CA ASP A 26 -5.78 -35.12 -8.16
C ASP A 26 -6.86 -34.27 -7.46
N SER A 27 -7.10 -34.54 -6.19
CA SER A 27 -7.72 -33.57 -5.29
C SER A 27 -6.65 -32.62 -4.75
N ASN A 28 -6.01 -31.86 -5.65
CA ASN A 28 -5.15 -30.76 -5.25
C ASN A 28 -6.03 -29.53 -5.02
N GLY A 29 -6.44 -29.37 -3.76
CA GLY A 29 -7.24 -28.25 -3.28
C GLY A 29 -6.48 -26.93 -3.39
N GLN A 30 -6.35 -26.39 -4.59
CA GLN A 30 -6.05 -24.98 -4.78
C GLN A 30 -7.29 -24.19 -4.37
N SER A 31 -7.32 -23.80 -3.10
CA SER A 31 -8.12 -22.69 -2.61
C SER A 31 -7.85 -21.48 -3.51
N LYS A 32 -8.74 -21.24 -4.49
CA LYS A 32 -8.82 -20.00 -5.26
C LYS A 32 -9.32 -18.88 -4.34
N ALA A 33 -8.48 -18.49 -3.38
CA ALA A 33 -8.60 -17.18 -2.77
C ALA A 33 -8.29 -16.18 -3.89
N SER A 34 -9.31 -15.61 -4.52
CA SER A 34 -9.11 -14.51 -5.47
C SER A 34 -8.51 -13.36 -4.67
N SER A 35 -7.19 -13.20 -4.71
CA SER A 35 -6.56 -12.07 -4.05
C SER A 35 -7.09 -10.81 -4.73
N SER A 36 -7.63 -9.87 -3.95
CA SER A 36 -8.11 -8.57 -4.46
C SER A 36 -7.03 -7.72 -5.15
N TRP A 37 -5.78 -8.23 -5.13
CA TRP A 37 -4.56 -7.67 -5.69
C TRP A 37 -4.03 -8.45 -6.91
N ASP A 38 -4.83 -9.39 -7.44
CA ASP A 38 -4.53 -10.07 -8.69
C ASP A 38 -4.79 -9.12 -9.86
N VAL A 39 -3.71 -8.55 -10.40
CA VAL A 39 -3.76 -7.57 -11.50
C VAL A 39 -3.64 -8.25 -12.87
N SER A 40 -3.34 -9.56 -12.90
CA SER A 40 -3.23 -10.35 -14.14
C SER A 40 -4.50 -10.33 -15.00
N LYS A 41 -5.66 -10.10 -14.37
CA LYS A 41 -6.96 -10.04 -15.03
C LYS A 41 -7.28 -8.67 -15.65
N LYS A 42 -6.40 -7.68 -15.50
CA LYS A 42 -6.62 -6.32 -16.02
C LYS A 42 -6.30 -6.26 -17.51
N TRP A 43 -7.04 -5.41 -18.23
CA TRP A 43 -6.96 -5.30 -19.70
C TRP A 43 -5.53 -4.97 -20.17
N TYR A 44 -4.88 -4.02 -19.51
CA TYR A 44 -3.54 -3.54 -19.87
C TYR A 44 -2.45 -4.57 -19.55
N PHE A 45 -2.74 -5.60 -18.74
CA PHE A 45 -1.78 -6.63 -18.37
C PHE A 45 -1.40 -7.52 -19.56
N LYS A 46 -2.26 -7.59 -20.58
CA LYS A 46 -1.99 -8.28 -21.84
C LYS A 46 -0.90 -7.60 -22.70
N LEU A 47 -0.54 -6.36 -22.35
CA LEU A 47 0.48 -5.57 -23.05
C LEU A 47 1.88 -5.79 -22.50
N PHE A 48 2.01 -6.46 -21.35
CA PHE A 48 3.30 -6.77 -20.74
C PHE A 48 3.88 -8.06 -21.34
N ASP A 49 5.20 -8.10 -21.46
CA ASP A 49 5.90 -9.37 -21.60
C ASP A 49 5.83 -10.19 -20.29
N GLU A 50 6.25 -11.46 -20.32
CA GLU A 50 6.15 -12.35 -19.15
C GLU A 50 7.00 -11.85 -17.96
N GLU A 51 8.16 -11.26 -18.23
CA GLU A 51 9.07 -10.76 -17.20
C GLU A 51 8.51 -9.50 -16.51
N GLU A 52 8.01 -8.55 -17.29
CA GLU A 52 7.33 -7.33 -16.86
C GLU A 52 6.07 -7.67 -16.08
N ALA A 53 5.27 -8.62 -16.56
CA ALA A 53 4.07 -9.11 -15.88
C ALA A 53 4.40 -9.70 -14.49
N ALA A 54 5.41 -10.56 -14.41
CA ALA A 54 5.87 -11.14 -13.15
C ALA A 54 6.42 -10.07 -12.19
N PHE A 55 7.24 -9.16 -12.71
CA PHE A 55 7.79 -8.03 -11.95
C PHE A 55 6.70 -7.11 -11.42
N PHE A 56 5.71 -6.76 -12.26
CA PHE A 56 4.60 -5.88 -11.90
C PHE A 56 3.75 -6.51 -10.80
N GLN A 57 3.35 -7.77 -10.97
CA GLN A 57 2.53 -8.49 -9.99
C GLN A 57 3.25 -8.65 -8.64
N SER A 58 4.55 -8.95 -8.66
CA SER A 58 5.39 -9.03 -7.46
C SER A 58 5.49 -7.67 -6.75
N SER A 59 5.74 -6.61 -7.51
CA SER A 59 5.84 -5.24 -7.01
C SER A 59 4.53 -4.74 -6.39
N VAL A 60 3.38 -5.05 -6.99
CA VAL A 60 2.05 -4.72 -6.45
C VAL A 60 1.79 -5.44 -5.13
N LYS A 61 2.09 -6.74 -5.03
CA LYS A 61 1.94 -7.50 -3.77
C LYS A 61 2.83 -6.93 -2.66
N CYS A 62 4.07 -6.57 -3.01
CA CYS A 62 5.00 -5.94 -2.07
C CYS A 62 4.50 -4.57 -1.61
N LEU A 63 4.01 -3.73 -2.53
CA LEU A 63 3.40 -2.43 -2.20
C LEU A 63 2.19 -2.57 -1.28
N ALA A 64 1.33 -3.56 -1.51
CA ALA A 64 0.16 -3.80 -0.65
C ALA A 64 0.59 -4.07 0.80
N LEU A 65 1.60 -4.93 1.01
CA LEU A 65 2.16 -5.19 2.34
C LEU A 65 2.79 -3.92 2.94
N GLN A 66 3.58 -3.20 2.16
CA GLN A 66 4.25 -1.97 2.61
C GLN A 66 3.25 -0.87 2.99
N TRP A 67 2.15 -0.71 2.26
CA TRP A 67 1.09 0.22 2.61
C TRP A 67 0.41 -0.12 3.94
N VAL A 68 0.11 -1.40 4.17
CA VAL A 68 -0.45 -1.85 5.46
C VAL A 68 0.51 -1.55 6.61
N LEU A 69 1.80 -1.89 6.45
CA LEU A 69 2.82 -1.57 7.44
C LEU A 69 2.93 -0.07 7.68
N ASN A 70 2.87 0.74 6.62
CA ASN A 70 2.97 2.19 6.73
C ASN A 70 1.76 2.81 7.48
N ILE A 71 0.56 2.27 7.24
CA ILE A 71 -0.65 2.65 7.98
C ILE A 71 -0.49 2.32 9.46
N ILE A 72 -0.02 1.11 9.80
CA ILE A 72 0.22 0.72 11.20
C ILE A 72 1.22 1.68 11.86
N CYS A 73 2.33 2.03 11.17
CA CYS A 73 3.30 2.98 11.69
C CYS A 73 2.68 4.37 11.94
N ASN A 74 1.90 4.90 11.00
CA ASN A 74 1.28 6.22 11.13
C ASN A 74 0.17 6.25 12.19
N VAL A 75 -0.65 5.21 12.29
CA VAL A 75 -1.66 5.08 13.34
C VAL A 75 -0.99 4.97 14.71
N GLY A 76 0.07 4.17 14.82
CA GLY A 76 0.87 4.06 16.04
C GLY A 76 1.51 5.39 16.43
N ASN A 77 2.07 6.11 15.48
CA ASN A 77 2.68 7.42 15.70
C ASN A 77 1.64 8.45 16.17
N PHE A 78 0.47 8.49 15.53
CA PHE A 78 -0.65 9.33 15.96
C PHE A 78 -1.16 8.97 17.36
N ALA A 79 -1.31 7.68 17.66
CA ALA A 79 -1.72 7.22 18.98
C ALA A 79 -0.72 7.65 20.07
N LEU A 80 0.59 7.52 19.81
CA LEU A 80 1.64 7.98 20.74
C LEU A 80 1.58 9.51 20.93
N ALA A 81 1.38 10.28 19.86
CA ALA A 81 1.23 11.72 19.94
C ALA A 81 -0.02 12.14 20.74
N LEU A 82 -1.14 11.43 20.56
CA LEU A 82 -2.34 11.62 21.38
C LEU A 82 -2.10 11.29 22.85
N VAL A 83 -1.39 10.20 23.16
CA VAL A 83 -1.02 9.86 24.54
C VAL A 83 -0.19 10.98 25.16
N ILE A 84 0.83 11.50 24.46
CA ILE A 84 1.62 12.67 24.94
C ILE A 84 0.72 13.88 25.19
N THR A 85 -0.30 14.09 24.36
CA THR A 85 -1.21 15.25 24.47
C THR A 85 -2.12 15.14 25.69
N ILE A 86 -2.69 13.96 25.94
CA ILE A 86 -3.74 13.77 26.96
C ILE A 86 -3.13 13.43 28.33
N HIS A 87 -1.95 12.79 28.36
CA HIS A 87 -1.36 12.29 29.60
C HIS A 87 -1.06 13.43 30.60
N PRO A 88 -1.47 13.29 31.88
CA PRO A 88 -1.37 14.37 32.85
C PRO A 88 0.07 14.74 33.20
N GLU A 89 1.01 13.80 33.09
CA GLU A 89 2.45 14.04 33.31
C GLU A 89 3.18 14.55 32.06
N CYS A 90 2.46 14.74 30.95
CA CYS A 90 3.02 15.23 29.69
C CYS A 90 2.43 16.62 29.39
N LEU A 91 1.47 16.72 28.47
CA LEU A 91 0.84 17.99 28.09
C LEU A 91 -0.50 18.26 28.78
N HIS A 92 -1.06 17.31 29.53
CA HIS A 92 -2.30 17.53 30.31
C HIS A 92 -3.44 18.21 29.50
N GLY A 93 -3.63 17.80 28.25
CA GLY A 93 -4.64 18.36 27.36
C GLY A 93 -4.26 19.67 26.66
N HIS A 94 -3.04 20.20 26.86
CA HIS A 94 -2.52 21.32 26.10
C HIS A 94 -2.29 20.95 24.62
N PHE A 95 -2.43 21.94 23.75
CA PHE A 95 -2.28 21.79 22.32
C PHE A 95 -0.89 21.25 21.92
N SER A 96 -0.87 20.27 21.01
CA SER A 96 0.34 19.60 20.54
C SER A 96 0.45 19.66 19.02
N TRP A 97 1.47 20.35 18.51
CA TRP A 97 1.80 20.35 17.08
C TRP A 97 2.14 18.96 16.55
N THR A 98 2.75 18.10 17.38
CA THR A 98 3.08 16.71 17.00
C THR A 98 1.82 15.91 16.66
N THR A 99 0.73 16.09 17.41
CA THR A 99 -0.56 15.44 17.14
C THR A 99 -1.18 15.94 15.84
N VAL A 100 -1.08 17.24 15.57
CA VAL A 100 -1.54 17.83 14.31
C VAL A 100 -0.74 17.25 13.13
N HIS A 101 0.58 17.25 13.21
CA HIS A 101 1.45 16.76 12.14
C HIS A 101 1.25 15.28 11.85
N THR A 102 1.15 14.44 12.88
CA THR A 102 0.88 13.00 12.71
C THR A 102 -0.51 12.73 12.12
N SER A 103 -1.52 13.54 12.44
CA SER A 103 -2.84 13.43 11.82
C SER A 103 -2.83 13.79 10.33
N ILE A 104 -2.09 14.85 9.95
CA ILE A 104 -1.90 15.25 8.56
C ILE A 104 -1.17 14.15 7.78
N ASN A 105 -0.12 13.55 8.37
CA ASN A 105 0.62 12.46 7.74
C ASN A 105 -0.27 11.27 7.41
N LEU A 106 -1.16 10.89 8.33
CA LEU A 106 -2.11 9.81 8.11
C LEU A 106 -3.07 10.13 6.95
N VAL A 107 -3.56 11.36 6.85
CA VAL A 107 -4.43 11.79 5.73
C VAL A 107 -3.67 11.75 4.41
N VAL A 108 -2.45 12.31 4.36
CA VAL A 108 -1.61 12.31 3.15
C VAL A 108 -1.27 10.89 2.72
N LEU A 109 -0.96 9.99 3.68
CA LEU A 109 -0.72 8.58 3.41
C LEU A 109 -1.96 7.91 2.79
N CYS A 110 -3.14 8.10 3.39
CA CYS A 110 -4.39 7.54 2.89
C CYS A 110 -4.68 8.01 1.45
N VAL A 111 -4.55 9.31 1.18
CA VAL A 111 -4.75 9.85 -0.18
C VAL A 111 -3.72 9.28 -1.16
N SER A 112 -2.44 9.25 -0.79
CA SER A 112 -1.36 8.71 -1.63
C SER A 112 -1.58 7.24 -1.95
N MET A 113 -1.99 6.45 -0.96
CA MET A 113 -2.31 5.03 -1.12
C MET A 113 -3.53 4.83 -2.03
N LEU A 114 -4.62 5.58 -1.82
CA LEU A 114 -5.81 5.50 -2.66
C LEU A 114 -5.48 5.82 -4.13
N LEU A 115 -4.69 6.87 -4.38
CA LEU A 115 -4.21 7.20 -5.72
C LEU A 115 -3.38 6.05 -6.33
N GLY A 116 -2.52 5.41 -5.53
CA GLY A 116 -1.72 4.26 -5.97
C GLY A 116 -2.60 3.07 -6.33
N ILE A 117 -3.58 2.74 -5.49
CA ILE A 117 -4.55 1.66 -5.73
C ILE A 117 -5.35 1.92 -7.00
N VAL A 118 -5.87 3.14 -7.16
CA VAL A 118 -6.63 3.54 -8.36
C VAL A 118 -5.74 3.48 -9.59
N GLY A 119 -4.50 3.98 -9.51
CA GLY A 119 -3.52 3.93 -10.59
C GLY A 119 -3.18 2.51 -11.03
N ILE A 120 -2.97 1.59 -10.08
CA ILE A 120 -2.80 0.17 -10.38
C ILE A 120 -4.07 -0.38 -11.02
N ARG A 121 -5.25 -0.19 -10.43
CA ARG A 121 -6.49 -0.81 -10.92
C ARG A 121 -6.89 -0.35 -12.31
N GLN A 122 -6.63 0.91 -12.64
CA GLN A 122 -7.00 1.52 -13.92
C GLN A 122 -5.88 1.48 -14.96
N GLY A 123 -4.65 1.10 -14.58
CA GLY A 123 -3.50 1.26 -15.45
C GLY A 123 -3.22 2.74 -15.76
N SER A 124 -3.33 3.63 -14.76
CA SER A 124 -3.10 5.07 -14.94
C SER A 124 -1.72 5.49 -14.43
N THR A 125 -0.82 5.84 -15.35
CA THR A 125 0.52 6.37 -15.05
C THR A 125 0.44 7.67 -14.25
N ALA A 126 -0.51 8.56 -14.56
CA ALA A 126 -0.72 9.82 -13.84
C ALA A 126 -1.08 9.61 -12.37
N LYS A 127 -1.96 8.64 -12.06
CA LYS A 127 -2.33 8.32 -10.67
C LYS A 127 -1.18 7.67 -9.90
N LEU A 128 -0.39 6.81 -10.56
CA LEU A 128 0.84 6.26 -9.98
C LEU A 128 1.88 7.36 -9.71
N PHE A 129 2.00 8.35 -10.61
CA PHE A 129 2.86 9.52 -10.40
C PHE A 129 2.40 10.36 -9.20
N GLN A 130 1.10 10.67 -9.11
CA GLN A 130 0.55 11.43 -7.97
C GLN A 130 0.76 10.68 -6.65
N SER A 131 0.56 9.36 -6.63
CA SER A 131 0.84 8.51 -5.47
C SER A 131 2.33 8.53 -5.10
N CYS A 132 3.23 8.41 -6.09
CA CYS A 132 4.67 8.50 -5.90
C CYS A 132 5.08 9.84 -5.30
N ALA A 133 4.59 10.95 -5.87
CA ALA A 133 4.85 12.30 -5.37
C ALA A 133 4.33 12.47 -3.93
N GLY A 134 3.14 11.95 -3.62
CA GLY A 134 2.59 11.95 -2.27
C GLY A 134 3.47 11.20 -1.27
N HIS A 135 3.98 10.02 -1.62
CA HIS A 135 4.92 9.28 -0.79
C HIS A 135 6.28 9.98 -0.63
N LEU A 136 6.79 10.66 -1.67
CA LEU A 136 8.01 11.46 -1.57
C LEU A 136 7.84 12.66 -0.64
N LEU A 137 6.74 13.40 -0.78
CA LEU A 137 6.41 14.52 0.09
C LEU A 137 6.22 14.06 1.54
N LEU A 138 5.48 12.98 1.75
CA LEU A 138 5.30 12.38 3.07
C LEU A 138 6.64 11.98 3.69
N SER A 139 7.50 11.28 2.94
CA SER A 139 8.82 10.87 3.44
C SER A 139 9.72 12.05 3.79
N THR A 140 9.71 13.11 2.98
CA THR A 140 10.50 14.31 3.24
C THR A 140 10.02 15.01 4.51
N TYR A 141 8.69 15.10 4.67
CA TYR A 141 8.09 15.72 5.83
C TYR A 141 8.35 14.91 7.12
N GLU A 142 8.17 13.59 7.06
CA GLU A 142 8.50 12.69 8.18
C GLU A 142 9.98 12.71 8.54
N LEU A 143 10.87 12.84 7.55
CA LEU A 143 12.31 12.99 7.78
C LEU A 143 12.62 14.30 8.52
N LEU A 144 11.96 15.40 8.17
CA LEU A 144 12.12 16.69 8.87
C LEU A 144 11.66 16.60 10.32
N LEU A 145 10.51 15.95 10.57
CA LEU A 145 10.01 15.73 11.93
C LEU A 145 10.93 14.79 12.71
N PHE A 146 11.42 13.72 12.08
CA PHE A 146 12.37 12.79 12.66
C PHE A 146 13.67 13.49 13.08
N ILE A 147 14.27 14.29 12.19
CA ILE A 147 15.49 15.04 12.49
C ILE A 147 15.24 16.04 13.62
N ARG A 148 14.12 16.77 13.58
CA ARG A 148 13.72 17.68 14.66
C ARG A 148 13.65 16.95 16.00
N ASP A 149 12.94 15.84 16.06
CA ASP A 149 12.71 15.10 17.30
C ASP A 149 14.00 14.43 17.80
N LEU A 150 14.84 13.93 16.89
CA LEU A 150 16.17 13.41 17.21
C LEU A 150 17.07 14.50 17.78
N CYS A 151 17.07 15.70 17.20
CA CYS A 151 17.83 16.84 17.73
C CYS A 151 17.34 17.23 19.13
N ILE A 152 16.03 17.26 19.37
CA ILE A 152 15.47 17.55 20.69
C ILE A 152 15.91 16.47 21.71
N ILE A 153 15.86 15.19 21.34
CA ILE A 153 16.27 14.08 22.21
C ILE A 153 17.78 14.14 22.52
N CYS A 154 18.62 14.40 21.52
CA CYS A 154 20.08 14.35 21.66
C CYS A 154 20.68 15.60 22.30
N PHE A 155 20.07 16.78 22.12
CA PHE A 155 20.69 18.05 22.49
C PHE A 155 19.93 18.85 23.56
N SER A 156 18.71 18.48 23.96
CA SER A 156 18.00 19.23 24.99
C SER A 156 18.62 18.97 26.38
N MET A 157 19.18 20.03 26.97
CA MET A 157 19.74 20.02 28.33
C MET A 157 18.73 20.53 29.35
N GLU A 158 18.93 20.25 30.64
CA GLU A 158 18.05 20.68 31.75
C GLU A 158 17.78 22.19 31.80
N GLN A 159 18.68 23.00 31.24
CA GLN A 159 18.59 24.46 31.20
C GLN A 159 17.78 24.99 30.01
N ASP A 160 17.43 24.15 29.03
CA ASP A 160 16.70 24.59 27.85
C ASP A 160 15.19 24.69 28.10
N ARG A 161 14.53 25.71 27.54
CA ARG A 161 13.05 25.81 27.56
C ARG A 161 12.35 24.58 26.94
N LEU A 162 13.06 23.85 26.08
CA LEU A 162 12.61 22.59 25.46
C LEU A 162 12.63 21.40 26.44
N TYR A 163 13.32 21.50 27.57
CA TYR A 163 13.31 20.47 28.63
C TYR A 163 11.93 20.27 29.28
N VAL A 164 11.00 21.21 29.06
CA VAL A 164 9.58 21.05 29.42
C VAL A 164 8.97 19.81 28.77
N TYR A 165 9.43 19.40 27.58
CA TYR A 165 9.02 18.16 26.92
C TYR A 165 9.62 16.88 27.54
N PHE A 166 10.47 17.01 28.57
CA PHE A 166 11.05 15.89 29.30
C PHE A 166 10.82 15.98 30.82
N ARG A 167 9.95 16.89 31.28
CA ARG A 167 9.59 17.04 32.70
C ARG A 167 8.93 15.79 33.29
N GLY A 168 8.27 14.97 32.46
CA GLY A 168 7.72 13.66 32.83
C GLY A 168 8.77 12.53 32.90
N GLY A 169 10.07 12.86 32.91
CA GLY A 169 11.14 11.91 33.14
C GLY A 169 11.32 10.87 32.03
N THR A 170 11.64 9.63 32.42
CA THR A 170 11.94 8.53 31.50
C THR A 170 10.76 8.12 30.63
N PHE A 171 9.54 8.18 31.17
CA PHE A 171 8.31 7.84 30.44
C PHE A 171 8.09 8.75 29.23
N GLN A 172 8.18 10.07 29.43
CA GLN A 172 7.99 11.04 28.35
C GLN A 172 9.11 10.92 27.29
N ARG A 173 10.36 10.67 27.71
CA ARG A 173 11.48 10.36 26.79
C ARG A 173 11.19 9.12 25.95
N SER A 174 10.68 8.04 26.55
CA SER A 174 10.32 6.82 25.81
C SER A 174 9.19 7.07 24.80
N LEU A 175 8.19 7.88 25.14
CA LEU A 175 7.11 8.25 24.22
C LEU A 175 7.64 9.07 23.03
N PHE A 176 8.47 10.08 23.27
CA PHE A 176 9.08 10.88 22.20
C PHE A 176 10.01 10.05 21.31
N THR A 177 10.81 9.14 21.89
CA THR A 177 11.63 8.19 21.12
C THR A 177 10.75 7.26 20.27
N GLY A 178 9.58 6.85 20.79
CA GLY A 178 8.60 6.06 20.04
C GLY A 178 8.02 6.82 18.84
N VAL A 179 7.60 8.07 19.04
CA VAL A 179 7.13 8.98 17.96
C VAL A 179 8.22 9.16 16.90
N CYS A 180 9.45 9.43 17.34
CA CYS A 180 10.61 9.61 16.46
C CYS A 180 10.90 8.32 15.66
N SER A 181 11.00 7.18 16.33
CA SER A 181 11.31 5.89 15.68
C SER A 181 10.23 5.48 14.67
N THR A 182 8.96 5.63 15.02
CA THR A 182 7.84 5.29 14.13
C THR A 182 7.77 6.22 12.91
N ALA A 183 8.05 7.52 13.08
CA ALA A 183 8.20 8.45 11.96
C ALA A 183 9.38 8.07 11.04
N GLY A 184 10.53 7.69 11.60
CA GLY A 184 11.69 7.25 10.82
C GLY A 184 11.42 5.98 10.00
N VAL A 185 10.76 4.98 10.60
CA VAL A 185 10.35 3.75 9.89
C VAL A 185 9.32 4.06 8.80
N SER A 186 8.31 4.89 9.10
CA SER A 186 7.31 5.35 8.13
C SER A 186 7.96 6.05 6.94
N CYS A 187 8.91 6.95 7.20
CA CYS A 187 9.67 7.66 6.18
C CYS A 187 10.39 6.68 5.24
N PHE A 188 11.08 5.69 5.81
CA PHE A 188 11.78 4.65 5.03
C PHE A 188 10.81 3.84 4.16
N ILE A 189 9.69 3.39 4.73
CA ILE A 189 8.66 2.66 3.98
C ILE A 189 8.09 3.53 2.85
N SER A 190 7.81 4.81 3.11
CA SER A 190 7.33 5.77 2.12
C SER A 190 8.31 5.96 0.96
N LEU A 191 9.62 6.02 1.23
CA LEU A 191 10.66 6.06 0.18
C LEU A 191 10.67 4.79 -0.68
N LEU A 192 10.55 3.62 -0.06
CA LEU A 192 10.46 2.34 -0.79
C LEU A 192 9.20 2.28 -1.65
N ASN A 193 8.06 2.76 -1.14
CA ASN A 193 6.82 2.86 -1.89
C ASN A 193 6.98 3.77 -3.10
N ALA A 194 7.54 4.97 -2.92
CA ALA A 194 7.80 5.90 -4.02
C ALA A 194 8.70 5.29 -5.10
N TYR A 195 9.78 4.62 -4.70
CA TYR A 195 10.68 3.94 -5.63
C TYR A 195 9.96 2.87 -6.46
N LYS A 196 9.15 2.02 -5.82
CA LYS A 196 8.38 0.97 -6.51
C LYS A 196 7.30 1.56 -7.40
N LEU A 197 6.57 2.58 -6.94
CA LEU A 197 5.55 3.27 -7.73
C LEU A 197 6.15 3.92 -8.98
N ARG A 198 7.34 4.52 -8.88
CA ARG A 198 8.07 5.05 -10.03
C ARG A 198 8.45 3.95 -11.02
N LYS A 199 8.92 2.79 -10.54
CA LYS A 199 9.21 1.64 -11.41
C LYS A 199 7.96 1.12 -12.12
N LEU A 200 6.87 0.93 -11.38
CA LEU A 200 5.59 0.49 -11.95
C LEU A 200 5.06 1.48 -12.97
N MET A 201 5.12 2.77 -12.68
CA MET A 201 4.77 3.83 -13.62
C MET A 201 5.58 3.73 -14.90
N ASN A 202 6.90 3.51 -14.82
CA ASN A 202 7.75 3.39 -16.00
C ASN A 202 7.41 2.14 -16.85
N VAL A 203 7.19 0.99 -16.20
CA VAL A 203 6.77 -0.25 -16.91
C VAL A 203 5.43 -0.03 -17.62
N LEU A 204 4.46 0.52 -16.89
CA LEU A 204 3.15 0.84 -17.44
C LEU A 204 3.21 1.88 -18.56
N HIS A 205 4.06 2.91 -18.43
CA HIS A 205 4.22 3.93 -19.46
C HIS A 205 4.86 3.38 -20.74
N LYS A 206 5.79 2.43 -20.62
CA LYS A 206 6.39 1.74 -21.78
C LYS A 206 5.39 0.84 -22.50
N ALA A 207 4.54 0.15 -21.74
CA ALA A 207 3.57 -0.79 -22.29
C ALA A 207 2.33 -0.11 -22.89
N LEU A 208 1.96 1.08 -22.40
CA LEU A 208 0.83 1.83 -22.95
C LEU A 208 1.24 2.53 -24.25
N PRO A 209 0.48 2.36 -25.35
CA PRO A 209 0.77 3.05 -26.61
C PRO A 209 0.76 4.57 -26.39
N ALA A 210 1.72 5.26 -26.98
CA ALA A 210 1.84 6.71 -26.92
C ALA A 210 0.71 7.35 -27.73
N GLY A 211 -0.42 7.61 -27.07
CA GLY A 211 -1.54 8.37 -27.62
C GLY A 211 -2.55 7.53 -28.37
N ASP A 212 -3.65 7.19 -27.68
CA ASP A 212 -4.99 7.12 -28.27
C ASP A 212 -6.07 7.23 -27.17
N ALA A 213 -5.81 8.06 -26.16
CA ALA A 213 -6.82 8.42 -25.15
C ALA A 213 -7.85 9.44 -25.66
N SER A 214 -7.75 9.87 -26.92
CA SER A 214 -8.69 10.79 -27.58
C SER A 214 -9.63 10.11 -28.58
N ALA A 215 -9.58 8.79 -28.74
CA ALA A 215 -10.39 8.06 -29.73
C ALA A 215 -11.57 7.26 -29.12
N GLN A 216 -11.83 7.35 -27.82
CA GLN A 216 -12.94 6.65 -27.15
C GLN A 216 -13.66 7.52 -26.10
N ALA A 217 -13.91 8.79 -26.43
CA ALA A 217 -14.86 9.64 -25.73
C ALA A 217 -16.15 9.77 -26.55
#